data_AF-A0A949B8K9-F1
#
_entry.id   AF-A0A949B8K9-F1
#
_cell.length_a   1.000
_cell.length_b   1.000
_cell.length_c   1.000
_cell.angle_alpha   90.00
_cell.angle_beta   90.00
_cell.angle_gamma   90.00
#
_symmetry.space_group_name_H-M   'P 1'
#
loop_
_entity.id
_entity.type
_entity.pdbx_description
1 polymer ?
#
loop_
_entity_poly.entity_id
_entity_poly.type
_entity_poly.pdbx_seq_one_letter_code
_entity_poly.pdbx_strand_id
1 'polypeptide(L)' 'MSLKISNELPTYPGDPTVNISPKIEYKDKGCNVLSLCMGTHSGTHVDVPLHLIDG' A
#
# COMPACT_ATOMS: atom_id res chain seq x y z
N MET A 1 10.58 7.64 -12.27
CA MET A 1 10.39 6.19 -12.54
C MET A 1 9.70 5.60 -11.32
N SER A 2 8.67 4.77 -11.49
CA SER A 2 7.94 4.12 -10.39
C SER A 2 7.56 2.69 -10.76
N LEU A 3 7.38 1.85 -9.74
CA LEU A 3 6.83 0.49 -9.88
C LEU A 3 5.33 0.46 -9.58
N LYS A 4 4.63 -0.50 -10.18
CA LYS A 4 3.21 -0.76 -9.88
C LYS A 4 3.05 -1.27 -8.45
N ILE A 5 2.07 -0.74 -7.72
CA ILE A 5 1.63 -1.28 -6.43
C ILE A 5 0.56 -2.36 -6.67
N SER A 6 0.77 -3.54 -6.08
CA SER A 6 -0.19 -4.65 -6.11
C SER A 6 0.03 -5.59 -4.92
N ASN A 7 -0.88 -6.55 -4.73
CA ASN A 7 -0.79 -7.55 -3.65
C ASN A 7 0.41 -8.49 -3.81
N GLU A 8 0.97 -8.58 -5.01
CA GLU A 8 2.13 -9.40 -5.34
C GLU A 8 3.45 -8.64 -5.21
N LEU A 9 3.41 -7.34 -4.89
CA LEU A 9 4.61 -6.53 -4.75
C LEU A 9 5.45 -7.07 -3.58
N PRO A 10 6.71 -7.48 -3.82
CA PRO A 10 7.58 -7.92 -2.74
C PRO A 10 7.78 -6.80 -1.72
N THR A 11 7.74 -7.16 -0.44
CA THR A 11 8.01 -6.27 0.68
C THR A 11 9.21 -6.78 1.46
N TYR A 12 9.81 -5.90 2.27
CA TYR A 12 10.95 -6.29 3.08
C TYR A 12 10.53 -7.36 4.11
N PRO A 13 11.35 -8.38 4.39
CA PRO A 13 10.99 -9.41 5.36
C PRO A 13 10.66 -8.83 6.74
N GLY A 14 9.42 -9.04 7.19
CA GLY A 14 8.90 -8.53 8.47
C GLY A 14 8.05 -7.26 8.35
N ASP A 15 8.10 -6.56 7.22
CA ASP A 15 7.28 -5.38 6.99
C ASP A 15 5.82 -5.72 6.64
N PRO A 16 4.87 -4.78 6.84
CA PRO A 16 3.51 -4.95 6.35
C PRO A 16 3.47 -5.15 4.84
N THR A 17 2.81 -6.21 4.39
CA THR A 17 2.57 -6.45 2.96
C THR A 17 1.58 -5.43 2.39
N VAL A 18 1.64 -5.21 1.07
CA VAL A 18 0.58 -4.47 0.37
C VAL A 18 -0.69 -5.32 0.34
N ASN A 19 -1.80 -4.78 0.82
CA ASN A 19 -3.11 -5.40 0.77
C ASN A 19 -4.14 -4.45 0.15
N ILE A 20 -4.68 -4.87 -0.99
CA ILE A 20 -5.71 -4.21 -1.77
C ILE A 20 -6.90 -5.16 -1.84
N SER A 21 -8.03 -4.75 -1.25
CA SER A 21 -9.24 -5.57 -1.18
C SER A 21 -10.49 -4.76 -1.52
N PRO A 22 -11.50 -5.34 -2.18
CA PRO A 22 -12.76 -4.64 -2.45
C PRO A 22 -13.49 -4.30 -1.16
N LYS A 23 -13.99 -3.06 -1.08
CA LYS A 23 -14.83 -2.56 0.02
C LYS A 23 -16.24 -2.22 -0.43
N ILE A 24 -16.39 -1.70 -1.64
CA ILE A 24 -17.67 -1.45 -2.31
C ILE A 24 -17.54 -1.93 -3.75
N GLU A 25 -18.52 -2.70 -4.21
CA GLU A 25 -18.60 -3.13 -5.61
C GLU A 25 -19.64 -2.32 -6.38
N TYR A 26 -19.35 -2.08 -7.66
CA TYR A 26 -20.19 -1.29 -8.55
C TYR A 26 -21.63 -1.81 -8.63
N LYS A 27 -21.80 -3.14 -8.62
CA LYS A 27 -23.13 -3.78 -8.66
C LYS A 27 -24.03 -3.38 -7.49
N ASP A 28 -23.46 -3.06 -6.33
CA ASP A 28 -24.20 -2.80 -5.10
C ASP A 28 -24.47 -1.31 -4.87
N LYS A 29 -23.53 -0.43 -5.28
CA LYS A 29 -23.56 1.01 -4.97
C LYS A 29 -23.23 1.94 -6.15
N GLY A 30 -23.07 1.41 -7.36
CA GLY A 30 -22.75 2.20 -8.56
C GLY A 30 -21.30 2.71 -8.62
N CYS A 31 -20.41 2.26 -7.72
CA CYS A 31 -18.99 2.59 -7.74
C CYS A 31 -18.14 1.42 -7.20
N ASN A 32 -16.87 1.36 -7.61
CA ASN A 32 -15.90 0.45 -7.01
C ASN A 32 -15.02 1.23 -6.04
N VAL A 33 -14.91 0.75 -4.80
CA VAL A 33 -13.98 1.30 -3.80
C VAL A 33 -13.16 0.14 -3.25
N LEU A 34 -11.84 0.31 -3.28
CA LEU A 34 -10.89 -0.62 -2.69
C LEU A 34 -10.38 -0.04 -1.37
N SER A 35 -10.18 -0.90 -0.38
CA SER A 35 -9.34 -0.60 0.77
C SER A 35 -7.89 -0.90 0.41
N LEU A 36 -6.98 0.01 0.77
CA LEU A 36 -5.54 -0.13 0.61
C LEU A 36 -4.88 -0.02 1.98
N CYS A 37 -4.10 -1.04 2.34
CA CYS A 37 -3.20 -1.04 3.49
C CYS A 37 -1.79 -1.39 3.00
N MET A 38 -0.78 -0.63 3.40
CA MET A 38 0.61 -0.85 2.99
C MET A 38 1.57 -0.16 3.97
N GLY A 39 2.81 -0.67 4.08
CA GLY A 39 3.88 0.03 4.78
C GLY A 39 4.35 1.27 4.00
N THR A 40 4.87 2.29 4.68
CA THR A 40 5.37 3.52 4.06
C THR A 40 6.59 3.29 3.15
N HIS A 41 7.29 2.16 3.34
CA HIS A 41 8.47 1.74 2.57
C HIS A 41 8.14 0.75 1.45
N SER A 42 6.86 0.68 1.04
CA SER A 42 6.43 -0.21 -0.04
C SER A 42 6.62 0.43 -1.42
N GLY A 43 7.27 -0.29 -2.34
CA GLY A 43 7.47 0.15 -3.72
C GLY A 43 8.42 1.33 -3.85
N THR A 44 8.25 2.14 -4.90
CA THR A 44 9.06 3.36 -5.08
C THR A 44 8.56 4.44 -4.13
N HIS A 45 9.39 4.83 -3.15
CA HIS A 45 9.02 5.75 -2.07
C HIS A 45 10.15 6.76 -1.77
N VAL A 46 9.90 7.65 -0.82
CA VAL A 46 10.87 8.63 -0.31
C VAL A 46 10.82 8.62 1.20
N ASP A 47 11.98 8.49 1.84
CA ASP A 47 12.11 8.52 3.29
C ASP A 47 12.17 9.96 3.82
N VAL A 48 11.51 10.16 4.96
CA VAL A 48 11.60 11.42 5.73
C VAL A 48 12.60 11.25 6.87
N PRO A 49 13.18 12.33 7.43
CA PRO A 49 14.18 12.21 8.51
C PRO A 49 13.72 11.38 9.72
N LEU A 50 12.44 11.50 10.11
CA LEU A 50 11.81 10.73 11.18
C LEU A 50 11.92 9.20 10.98
N HIS A 51 12.17 8.73 9.75
CA HIS A 51 12.39 7.30 9.50
C HIS A 51 13.61 6.74 10.25
N LEU A 52 14.60 7.58 10.59
CA LEU A 52 15.86 7.15 11.20
C LEU A 52 16.13 7.79 12.57
N ILE A 53 15.20 8.59 13.09
CA ILE A 53 15.33 9.27 14.39
C ILE A 53 14.08 9.04 15.22
N ASP A 54 14.23 9.05 16.53
CA ASP A 54 13.09 8.92 17.45
C ASP A 54 12.23 10.19 17.45
N GLY A 55 10.93 10.01 17.75
CA GLY A 55 9.91 11.06 17.77
C GLY A 55 9.74 11.76 19.11
#